data_AF-A0A0J1EU95-F1
#
_entry.id   AF-A0A0J1EU95-F1
#
_cell.length_a   1.000
_cell.length_b   1.000
_cell.length_c   1.000
_cell.angle_alpha   90.00
_cell.angle_beta   90.00
_cell.angle_gamma   90.00
#
_symmetry.space_group_name_H-M   'P 1'
#
loop_
_entity.id
_entity.type
_entity.pdbx_description
1 polymer ?
#
loop_
_entity_poly.entity_id
_entity_poly.type
_entity_poly.pdbx_seq_one_letter_code
_entity_poly.pdbx_strand_id
1 'polypeptide(L)'
;MNFWQSTAGGAWSLDAFALTHVEDIHEVLRWVNEHAHGRRFEVFAEMHQEPEGPFQTPRKSGLVRLLGSDPNTGEPIAFGVMVQD
;
A
#
# COMPACT_ATOMS: atom_id res chain seq x y z
N MET A 1 3.90 1.37 -1.82
CA MET A 1 2.65 1.98 -2.35
C MET A 1 1.55 0.94 -2.25
N ASN A 2 0.36 1.37 -1.87
CA ASN A 2 -0.77 0.50 -1.60
C ASN A 2 -1.95 0.88 -2.48
N PHE A 3 -2.67 -0.11 -3.02
CA PHE A 3 -4.00 0.06 -3.59
C PHE A 3 -5.01 -0.76 -2.82
N TRP A 4 -6.09 -0.10 -2.42
CA TRP A 4 -7.13 -0.65 -1.59
C TRP A 4 -8.40 -0.87 -2.39
N GLN A 5 -8.88 -2.11 -2.37
CA GLN A 5 -10.13 -2.50 -3.00
C GLN A 5 -11.13 -2.89 -1.92
N SER A 6 -12.29 -2.23 -1.87
CA SER A 6 -13.38 -2.64 -0.99
C SER A 6 -13.91 -3.98 -1.46
N THR A 7 -14.08 -4.91 -0.52
CA THR A 7 -14.80 -6.16 -0.73
C THR A 7 -16.27 -6.01 -0.34
N ALA A 8 -17.12 -6.92 -0.81
CA ALA A 8 -18.55 -6.90 -0.52
C ALA A 8 -18.90 -7.04 0.99
N GLY A 9 -17.95 -7.52 1.81
CA GLY A 9 -18.12 -7.72 3.25
C GLY A 9 -17.61 -6.57 4.13
N GLY A 10 -17.27 -5.41 3.55
CA GLY A 10 -16.73 -4.26 4.29
C GLY A 10 -15.25 -4.37 4.65
N ALA A 11 -14.59 -5.48 4.33
CA ALA A 11 -13.14 -5.62 4.42
C ALA A 11 -12.44 -5.00 3.20
N TRP A 12 -11.15 -4.67 3.34
CA TRP A 12 -10.33 -4.12 2.26
C TRP A 12 -9.26 -5.12 1.83
N SER A 13 -9.19 -5.41 0.53
CA SER A 13 -8.06 -6.11 -0.09
C SER A 13 -6.96 -5.11 -0.42
N LEU A 14 -5.71 -5.55 -0.29
CA LEU A 14 -4.51 -4.73 -0.49
C LEU A 14 -3.62 -5.32 -1.58
N ASP A 15 -3.34 -4.53 -2.61
CA ASP A 15 -2.23 -4.76 -3.53
C ASP A 15 -1.10 -3.77 -3.22
N ALA A 16 0.07 -4.29 -2.87
CA ALA A 16 1.23 -3.47 -2.50
C ALA A 16 2.34 -3.58 -3.56
N PHE A 17 2.90 -2.42 -3.93
CA PHE A 17 3.98 -2.30 -4.91
C PHE A 17 5.13 -1.47 -4.34
N ALA A 18 6.36 -1.85 -4.67
CA ALA A 18 7.53 -1.01 -4.54
C ALA A 18 7.92 -0.50 -5.93
N LEU A 19 8.01 0.83 -6.09
CA LEU A 19 8.59 1.43 -7.28
C LEU A 19 10.06 1.76 -6.98
N THR A 20 10.95 1.31 -7.85
CA THR A 20 12.38 1.58 -7.76
C THR A 20 12.86 2.26 -9.04
N HIS A 21 14.01 2.95 -8.97
CA HIS A 21 14.58 3.68 -10.10
C HIS A 21 13.67 4.75 -10.73
N VAL A 22 12.72 5.28 -9.97
CA VAL A 22 11.89 6.42 -10.38
C VAL A 22 12.74 7.70 -10.39
N GLU A 23 12.56 8.53 -11.40
CA GLU A 23 13.30 9.78 -11.55
C GLU A 23 12.82 10.83 -10.54
N ASP A 24 11.50 10.96 -10.40
CA ASP A 24 10.88 11.91 -9.50
C ASP A 24 9.46 11.51 -9.07
N ILE A 25 8.83 12.37 -8.26
CA ILE A 25 7.46 12.17 -7.78
C ILE A 25 6.41 12.25 -8.91
N HIS A 26 6.66 12.96 -10.00
CA HIS A 26 5.71 13.07 -11.11
C HIS A 26 5.60 11.75 -11.86
N GLU A 27 6.69 11.01 -12.02
CA GLU A 27 6.66 9.65 -12.55
C GLU A 27 5.82 8.72 -11.66
N VAL A 28 6.02 8.77 -10.34
CA VAL A 28 5.24 7.99 -9.38
C VAL A 28 3.75 8.30 -9.50
N LEU A 29 3.38 9.58 -9.57
CA LEU A 29 1.97 10.00 -9.67
C LEU A 29 1.34 9.60 -11.01
N ARG A 30 2.10 9.62 -12.11
CA ARG A 30 1.63 9.11 -13.40
C ARG A 30 1.34 7.61 -13.33
N TRP A 31 2.27 6.85 -12.76
CA TRP A 31 2.11 5.41 -12.57
C TRP A 31 0.89 5.09 -11.70
N VAL A 32 0.70 5.82 -10.59
CA VAL A 32 -0.50 5.72 -9.74
C VAL A 32 -1.77 5.92 -10.57
N ASN A 33 -1.84 6.97 -11.37
CA ASN A 33 -3.03 7.30 -12.15
C ASN A 33 -3.37 6.17 -13.16
N GLU A 34 -2.36 5.53 -13.73
CA GLU A 34 -2.53 4.41 -14.67
C GLU A 34 -2.98 3.11 -13.98
N HIS A 35 -2.53 2.84 -12.75
CA HIS A 35 -2.71 1.55 -12.07
C HIS A 35 -3.77 1.56 -10.95
N ALA A 36 -4.18 2.75 -10.49
CA ALA A 36 -5.20 2.87 -9.44
C ALA A 36 -6.52 2.30 -9.90
N HIS A 37 -6.90 2.50 -11.17
CA HIS A 37 -8.19 2.08 -11.72
C HIS A 37 -9.38 2.50 -10.84
N GLY A 38 -9.32 3.70 -10.25
CA GLY A 38 -10.34 4.23 -9.35
C GLY A 38 -10.26 3.74 -7.89
N ARG A 39 -9.31 2.87 -7.56
CA ARG A 39 -9.08 2.39 -6.18
C ARG A 39 -8.49 3.48 -5.30
N ARG A 40 -8.78 3.41 -4.00
CA ARG A 40 -8.08 4.21 -2.99
C ARG A 40 -6.62 3.76 -2.95
N PHE A 41 -5.71 4.68 -2.71
CA PHE A 41 -4.29 4.36 -2.72
C PHE A 41 -3.52 5.13 -1.65
N GLU A 42 -2.30 4.68 -1.39
CA GLU A 42 -1.32 5.38 -0.56
C GLU A 42 0.06 5.33 -1.21
N VAL A 43 0.73 6.48 -1.26
CA VAL A 43 2.11 6.61 -1.71
C VAL A 43 3.00 6.85 -0.49
N PHE A 44 4.09 6.10 -0.43
CA PHE A 44 5.08 6.21 0.63
C PHE A 44 6.47 6.42 0.03
N ALA A 45 7.29 7.23 0.70
CA ALA A 45 8.72 7.27 0.48
C ALA A 45 9.44 6.52 1.60
N GLU A 46 10.47 5.76 1.24
CA GLU A 46 11.38 5.14 2.19
C GLU A 46 12.33 6.18 2.75
N MET A 47 12.50 6.20 4.08
CA MET A 47 13.43 7.12 4.75
C MET A 47 14.88 6.75 4.48
N HIS A 48 15.15 5.46 4.33
CA HIS A 48 16.46 4.92 3.98
C HIS A 48 16.29 3.94 2.83
N GLN A 49 17.13 4.07 1.80
CA GLN A 49 17.14 3.11 0.70
C GLN A 49 17.55 1.75 1.24
N GLU A 50 16.62 0.79 1.22
CA GLU A 50 16.96 -0.61 1.47
C GLU A 50 17.33 -1.31 0.17
N PRO A 51 18.29 -2.25 0.20
CA PRO A 51 18.55 -3.12 -0.95
C PRO A 51 17.28 -3.87 -1.37
N GLU A 52 17.09 -4.02 -2.68
CA GLU A 52 16.02 -4.87 -3.20
C GLU A 52 16.24 -6.31 -2.72
N GLY A 53 15.16 -6.91 -2.19
CA GLY A 53 15.17 -8.26 -1.66
C GLY A 53 13.91 -9.01 -2.05
N PRO A 54 13.83 -10.32 -1.75
CA PRO A 54 12.64 -11.12 -2.04
C PRO A 54 11.39 -10.53 -1.39
N PHE A 55 10.26 -10.53 -2.08
CA PHE A 55 8.97 -10.04 -1.57
C PHE A 55 8.55 -10.67 -0.23
N GLN A 56 9.02 -11.88 0.06
CA GLN A 56 8.73 -12.60 1.31
C GLN A 56 9.51 -12.06 2.52
N THR A 57 10.50 -11.20 2.29
CA THR A 57 11.25 -10.55 3.37
C THR A 57 10.70 -9.14 3.54
N PRO A 58 9.99 -8.84 4.64
CA PRO A 58 9.45 -7.51 4.87
C PRO A 58 10.55 -6.45 4.87
N ARG A 59 10.31 -5.35 4.15
CA ARG A 59 11.15 -4.16 4.24
C ARG A 59 11.08 -3.61 5.66
N LYS A 60 12.21 -3.12 6.18
CA LYS A 60 12.33 -2.60 7.56
C LYS A 60 12.46 -1.07 7.60
N SER A 61 12.65 -0.44 6.44
CA SER A 61 12.83 1.00 6.34
C SER A 61 11.59 1.72 6.84
N GLY A 62 11.80 2.80 7.59
CA GLY A 62 10.71 3.70 7.94
C GLY A 62 10.07 4.24 6.67
N LEU A 63 8.74 4.30 6.65
CA LEU A 63 7.97 4.83 5.53
C LEU A 63 7.33 6.16 5.93
N VAL A 64 7.48 7.17 5.08
CA VAL A 64 6.75 8.44 5.18
C VAL A 64 5.63 8.42 4.16
N ARG A 65 4.37 8.53 4.60
CA ARG A 65 3.23 8.67 3.69
C ARG A 65 3.29 10.05 3.04
N LEU A 66 3.36 10.07 1.71
CA LEU A 66 3.36 11.29 0.91
C LEU A 66 1.96 11.68 0.46
N LEU A 67 1.13 10.69 0.13
CA LEU A 67 -0.21 10.91 -0.43
C LEU A 67 -1.16 9.77 -0.07
N GLY A 68 -2.46 10.07 -0.02
CA GLY A 68 -3.53 9.10 0.18
C GLY A 68 -3.86 8.87 1.65
N SER A 69 -4.67 7.84 1.91
CA SER A 69 -5.07 7.46 3.26
C SER A 69 -5.38 5.96 3.35
N ASP A 70 -5.06 5.37 4.51
CA ASP A 70 -5.50 4.02 4.83
C ASP A 70 -7.01 4.05 5.09
N PRO A 71 -7.82 3.30 4.33
CA PRO A 71 -9.27 3.30 4.49
C PRO A 71 -9.74 2.74 5.85
N ASN A 72 -8.86 2.09 6.61
CA ASN A 72 -9.13 1.63 7.96
C ASN A 72 -8.79 2.66 9.05
N THR A 73 -8.26 3.83 8.69
CA THR A 73 -7.89 4.86 9.67
C THR A 73 -9.12 5.28 10.46
N GLY A 74 -9.12 5.02 11.77
CA GLY A 74 -10.24 5.35 12.67
C GLY A 74 -11.36 4.31 12.71
N GLU A 75 -11.25 3.22 11.95
CA GLU A 75 -12.22 2.13 11.92
C GLU A 75 -11.75 0.93 12.74
N PRO A 76 -12.63 0.21 13.45
CA PRO A 76 -12.28 -1.05 14.11
C PRO A 76 -11.97 -2.12 13.07
N ILE A 77 -10.72 -2.59 13.01
CA ILE A 77 -10.31 -3.68 12.12
C ILE A 77 -10.48 -5.02 12.84
N ALA A 78 -11.30 -5.91 12.28
CA ALA A 78 -11.32 -7.31 12.70
C ALA A 78 -10.10 -8.04 12.10
N PHE A 79 -9.19 -8.52 12.94
CA PHE A 79 -8.08 -9.39 12.52
C PHE A 79 -8.30 -10.81 13.06
N GLY A 80 -8.34 -11.80 12.17
CA GLY A 80 -8.50 -13.21 12.52
C GLY A 80 -9.92 -13.60 12.92
N VAL A 81 -10.64 -14.25 12.01
CA VAL A 81 -11.87 -14.97 12.38
C VAL A 81 -11.46 -16.38 12.79
N MET A 82 -11.58 -16.71 14.07
CA MET A 82 -11.48 -18.10 14.50
C MET A 82 -12.71 -18.83 13.96
N VAL A 83 -12.52 -19.72 12.99
CA VAL A 83 -13.56 -20.65 12.56
C VAL A 83 -13.54 -21.79 13.58
N GLN A 84 -14.59 -21.88 14.41
CA GLN A 84 -14.83 -23.09 15.20
C GLN A 84 -15.60 -24.08 14.33
N ASP A 85 -15.07 -25.30 14.20
CA ASP A 85 -15.74 -26.46 13.63
C ASP A 85 -16.91 -26.93 14.51
#